data_AF-A0A5M8FV56-F1
#
_entry.id   AF-A0A5M8FV56-F1
#
_cell.length_a   1.000
_cell.length_b   1.000
_cell.length_c   1.000
_cell.angle_alpha   90.00
_cell.angle_beta   90.00
_cell.angle_gamma   90.00
#
_symmetry.space_group_name_H-M   'P 1'
#
loop_
_entity.id
_entity.type
_entity.pdbx_description
1 polymer ?
#
loop_
_entity_poly.entity_id
_entity_poly.type
_entity_poly.pdbx_seq_one_letter_code
_entity_poly.pdbx_strand_id
1 'polypeptide(L)'
;MTRSGGPGSAAADGWRFPNPATPPGSADYYSIRFSAAGRRDALAALFALRRELRHILVQVSDPGVARRKLDWWRDEIGRGLEGRAQHPLCRPLEPAQRSHALPLDPFLDMARRVEDELQGSRSTTRAAHWHRLGDDRGALFQLICHCHWDPCNRLTDDATLAGARDAGAWCTQVRQLRAVGRLLRQGREIAPQDLLEQIGLSQSELVRTAMAQSAQAGTGGPHPDPSRRARLCGLLAELAPAPFPAAAAAALPLPIRIQLRIHAALLQELVRADFDLLDRRIGLTPLRKLWIAWRTSRG
;
A
#
# COMPACT_ATOMS: atom_id res chain seq x y z
N MET A 1 -34.71 -30.53 -25.78
CA MET A 1 -33.65 -29.54 -26.02
C MET A 1 -34.09 -28.21 -25.43
N THR A 2 -33.47 -27.79 -24.33
CA THR A 2 -33.25 -26.37 -23.93
C THR A 2 -32.50 -26.40 -22.60
N ARG A 3 -31.19 -26.12 -22.63
CA ARG A 3 -30.35 -25.98 -21.43
C ARG A 3 -30.58 -24.60 -20.83
N SER A 4 -30.99 -24.58 -19.57
CA SER A 4 -30.91 -23.46 -18.64
C SER A 4 -29.44 -23.18 -18.27
N GLY A 5 -28.91 -22.02 -18.64
CA GLY A 5 -27.62 -21.52 -18.17
C GLY A 5 -27.83 -20.37 -17.19
N GLY A 6 -27.65 -20.63 -15.88
CA GLY A 6 -27.73 -19.59 -14.84
C GLY A 6 -26.47 -18.70 -14.78
N PRO A 7 -26.56 -17.46 -14.27
CA PRO A 7 -25.47 -16.48 -14.24
C PRO A 7 -24.53 -16.70 -13.03
N GLY A 8 -24.04 -17.92 -12.83
CA GLY A 8 -23.32 -18.31 -11.61
C GLY A 8 -21.80 -18.47 -11.72
N SER A 9 -21.20 -18.41 -12.91
CA SER A 9 -19.81 -18.91 -13.09
C SER A 9 -18.72 -17.84 -13.31
N ALA A 10 -19.06 -16.58 -13.57
CA ALA A 10 -18.05 -15.57 -13.95
C ALA A 10 -17.40 -14.83 -12.76
N ALA A 11 -18.02 -14.85 -11.56
CA ALA A 11 -17.51 -14.13 -10.38
C ALA A 11 -16.43 -14.91 -9.59
N ALA A 12 -16.29 -16.22 -9.82
CA ALA A 12 -15.34 -17.06 -9.09
C ALA A 12 -13.87 -16.82 -9.51
N ASP A 13 -13.63 -16.33 -10.73
CA ASP A 13 -12.28 -16.19 -11.30
C ASP A 13 -11.68 -14.78 -11.18
N GLY A 14 -12.44 -13.78 -10.71
CA GLY A 14 -12.02 -12.37 -10.72
C GLY A 14 -10.90 -11.98 -9.74
N TRP A 15 -10.50 -12.89 -8.84
CA TRP A 15 -9.53 -12.61 -7.77
C TRP A 15 -8.16 -13.28 -7.94
N ARG A 16 -8.00 -14.15 -8.95
CA ARG A 16 -6.72 -14.75 -9.35
C ARG A 16 -5.81 -13.74 -10.03
N PHE A 17 -4.54 -14.06 -10.25
CA PHE A 17 -3.61 -13.16 -10.91
C PHE A 17 -3.82 -13.13 -12.44
N PRO A 18 -3.94 -11.95 -13.08
CA PRO A 18 -4.09 -10.62 -12.49
C PRO A 18 -5.53 -10.31 -12.07
N ASN A 19 -5.67 -9.46 -11.06
CA ASN A 19 -6.96 -8.99 -10.54
C ASN A 19 -7.02 -7.45 -10.50
N PRO A 20 -8.16 -6.84 -10.12
CA PRO A 20 -8.26 -5.39 -10.05
C PRO A 20 -7.18 -4.73 -9.17
N ALA A 21 -6.68 -5.41 -8.13
CA ALA A 21 -5.65 -4.88 -7.23
C ALA A 21 -4.24 -4.92 -7.83
N THR A 22 -4.06 -5.67 -8.92
CA THR A 22 -2.80 -5.90 -9.61
C THR A 22 -2.93 -5.56 -11.10
N PRO A 23 -3.36 -4.33 -11.45
CA PRO A 23 -3.62 -3.98 -12.85
C PRO A 23 -2.31 -4.05 -13.65
N PRO A 24 -2.34 -4.55 -14.90
CA PRO A 24 -1.16 -4.61 -15.76
C PRO A 24 -0.42 -3.27 -15.82
N GLY A 25 0.92 -3.30 -15.74
CA GLY A 25 1.76 -2.11 -15.74
C GLY A 25 1.95 -1.41 -14.38
N SER A 26 1.29 -1.91 -13.32
CA SER A 26 1.54 -1.46 -11.94
C SER A 26 2.78 -2.12 -11.31
N ALA A 27 3.28 -1.52 -10.23
CA ALA A 27 4.35 -2.12 -9.42
C ALA A 27 3.89 -3.47 -8.81
N ASP A 28 2.65 -3.50 -8.33
CA ASP A 28 2.01 -4.66 -7.73
C ASP A 28 1.92 -5.82 -8.75
N TYR A 29 1.45 -5.54 -9.97
CA TYR A 29 1.43 -6.52 -11.06
C TYR A 29 2.82 -7.10 -11.37
N TYR A 30 3.84 -6.25 -11.56
CA TYR A 30 5.17 -6.76 -11.92
C TYR A 30 5.84 -7.52 -10.77
N SER A 31 5.65 -7.12 -9.51
CA SER A 31 6.18 -7.87 -8.37
C SER A 31 5.65 -9.31 -8.33
N ILE A 32 4.36 -9.52 -8.67
CA ILE A 32 3.75 -10.85 -8.70
C ILE A 32 4.07 -11.59 -10.00
N ARG A 33 4.10 -10.91 -11.15
CA ARG A 33 4.38 -11.52 -12.46
C ARG A 33 5.72 -12.26 -12.51
N PHE A 34 6.71 -11.78 -11.78
CA PHE A 34 8.05 -12.38 -11.66
C PHE A 34 8.15 -13.39 -10.51
N SER A 35 7.12 -13.56 -9.69
CA SER A 35 7.06 -14.63 -8.69
C SER A 35 6.76 -15.99 -9.35
N ALA A 36 7.07 -17.07 -8.62
CA ALA A 36 6.78 -18.45 -9.05
C ALA A 36 5.28 -18.63 -9.35
N ALA A 37 4.94 -19.36 -10.43
CA ALA A 37 3.57 -19.45 -10.93
C ALA A 37 2.55 -19.90 -9.86
N GLY A 38 2.90 -20.91 -9.05
CA GLY A 38 2.03 -21.43 -8.00
C GLY A 38 1.76 -20.48 -6.83
N ARG A 39 2.50 -19.37 -6.70
CA ARG A 39 2.28 -18.35 -5.65
C ARG A 39 1.45 -17.16 -6.13
N ARG A 40 1.31 -16.96 -7.44
CA ARG A 40 0.80 -15.69 -7.98
C ARG A 40 -0.62 -15.38 -7.54
N ASP A 41 -1.49 -16.38 -7.50
CA ASP A 41 -2.89 -16.20 -7.12
C ASP A 41 -3.05 -15.82 -5.65
N ALA A 42 -2.33 -16.49 -4.75
CA ALA A 42 -2.31 -16.15 -3.33
C ALA A 42 -1.78 -14.73 -3.11
N LEU A 43 -0.67 -14.37 -3.74
CA LEU A 43 -0.11 -13.02 -3.66
C LEU A 43 -1.11 -11.98 -4.19
N ALA A 44 -1.73 -12.22 -5.34
CA ALA A 44 -2.73 -11.32 -5.90
C ALA A 44 -3.95 -11.15 -4.98
N ALA A 45 -4.41 -12.22 -4.34
CA ALA A 45 -5.48 -12.18 -3.36
C ALA A 45 -5.11 -11.37 -2.11
N LEU A 46 -3.87 -11.46 -1.61
CA LEU A 46 -3.40 -10.61 -0.51
C LEU A 46 -3.45 -9.11 -0.86
N PHE A 47 -2.99 -8.74 -2.06
CA PHE A 47 -3.12 -7.36 -2.54
C PHE A 47 -4.58 -6.92 -2.69
N ALA A 48 -5.45 -7.81 -3.16
CA ALA A 48 -6.87 -7.55 -3.30
C ALA A 48 -7.57 -7.36 -1.96
N LEU A 49 -7.27 -8.20 -0.96
CA LEU A 49 -7.84 -8.09 0.37
C LEU A 49 -7.49 -6.74 0.99
N ARG A 50 -6.20 -6.36 0.95
CA ARG A 50 -5.75 -5.05 1.42
C ARG A 50 -6.47 -3.90 0.68
N ARG A 51 -6.69 -4.05 -0.63
CA ARG A 51 -7.44 -3.06 -1.43
C ARG A 51 -8.89 -2.94 -0.96
N GLU A 52 -9.58 -4.06 -0.74
CA GLU A 52 -10.98 -4.06 -0.31
C GLU A 52 -11.16 -3.49 1.10
N LEU A 53 -10.26 -3.80 2.04
CA LEU A 53 -10.23 -3.16 3.35
C LEU A 53 -10.10 -1.63 3.22
N ARG A 54 -9.14 -1.16 2.40
CA ARG A 54 -8.94 0.28 2.18
C ARG A 54 -10.07 0.95 1.41
N HIS A 55 -10.80 0.22 0.57
CA HIS A 55 -11.95 0.77 -0.17
C HIS A 55 -13.11 1.16 0.76
N ILE A 56 -13.22 0.57 1.95
CA ILE A 56 -14.25 0.95 2.94
C ILE A 56 -14.22 2.45 3.21
N LEU A 57 -13.02 3.03 3.35
CA LEU A 57 -12.78 4.45 3.61
C LEU A 57 -13.25 5.39 2.48
N VAL A 58 -13.48 4.86 1.28
CA VAL A 58 -13.82 5.63 0.09
C VAL A 58 -15.27 5.40 -0.32
N GLN A 59 -15.78 4.18 -0.18
CA GLN A 59 -17.09 3.78 -0.67
C GLN A 59 -18.21 3.91 0.37
N VAL A 60 -17.87 3.99 1.66
CA VAL A 60 -18.85 3.99 2.75
C VAL A 60 -18.73 5.30 3.51
N SER A 61 -19.76 6.15 3.40
CA SER A 61 -19.80 7.44 4.09
C SER A 61 -20.30 7.33 5.52
N ASP A 62 -21.19 6.38 5.82
CA ASP A 62 -21.72 6.17 7.17
C ASP A 62 -20.71 5.40 8.05
N PRO A 63 -20.25 5.97 9.18
CA PRO A 63 -19.25 5.32 10.04
C PRO A 63 -19.71 3.98 10.62
N GLY A 64 -21.01 3.84 10.93
CA GLY A 64 -21.58 2.61 11.49
C GLY A 64 -21.61 1.47 10.46
N VAL A 65 -21.99 1.76 9.22
CA VAL A 65 -21.93 0.82 8.10
C VAL A 65 -20.47 0.46 7.79
N ALA A 66 -19.55 1.43 7.84
CA ALA A 66 -18.13 1.18 7.60
C ALA A 66 -17.54 0.22 8.64
N ARG A 67 -17.85 0.41 9.92
CA ARG A 67 -17.47 -0.49 11.02
C ARG A 67 -18.01 -1.90 10.80
N ARG A 68 -19.32 -2.05 10.56
CA ARG A 68 -19.95 -3.36 10.31
C ARG A 68 -19.32 -4.09 9.12
N LYS A 69 -19.01 -3.36 8.04
CA LYS A 69 -18.35 -3.94 6.85
C LYS A 69 -16.92 -4.40 7.18
N LEU A 70 -16.19 -3.65 8.01
CA LEU A 70 -14.86 -4.02 8.46
C LEU A 70 -14.89 -5.27 9.36
N ASP A 71 -15.86 -5.36 10.27
CA ASP A 71 -16.05 -6.53 11.14
C ASP A 71 -16.40 -7.79 10.33
N TRP A 72 -17.28 -7.64 9.33
CA TRP A 72 -17.57 -8.74 8.39
C TRP A 72 -16.30 -9.22 7.68
N TRP A 73 -15.41 -8.31 7.27
CA TRP A 73 -14.14 -8.69 6.65
C TRP A 73 -13.20 -9.41 7.63
N ARG A 74 -13.15 -9.01 8.91
CA ARG A 74 -12.37 -9.71 9.94
C ARG A 74 -12.84 -11.16 10.09
N ASP A 75 -14.15 -11.37 10.17
CA ASP A 75 -14.72 -12.71 10.26
C ASP A 75 -14.48 -13.52 8.99
N GLU A 76 -14.55 -12.88 7.81
CA GLU A 76 -14.30 -13.53 6.52
C GLU A 76 -12.84 -13.94 6.34
N ILE A 77 -11.90 -13.15 6.86
CA ILE A 77 -10.48 -13.51 6.88
C ILE A 77 -10.28 -14.73 7.77
N GLY A 78 -10.83 -14.74 8.99
CA GLY A 78 -10.76 -15.91 9.88
C GLY A 78 -11.34 -17.16 9.22
N ARG A 79 -12.53 -17.04 8.61
CA ARG A 79 -13.14 -18.10 7.80
C ARG A 79 -12.21 -18.59 6.68
N GLY A 80 -11.61 -17.67 5.94
CA GLY A 80 -10.73 -18.00 4.83
C GLY A 80 -9.49 -18.79 5.25
N LEU A 81 -8.86 -18.42 6.37
CA LEU A 81 -7.69 -19.12 6.90
C LEU A 81 -8.03 -20.51 7.48
N GLU A 82 -9.30 -20.77 7.79
CA GLU A 82 -9.80 -22.09 8.19
C GLU A 82 -10.32 -22.92 6.99
N GLY A 83 -10.22 -22.43 5.76
CA GLY A 83 -10.71 -23.12 4.57
C GLY A 83 -12.23 -23.08 4.39
N ARG A 84 -12.93 -22.18 5.09
CA ARG A 84 -14.38 -21.98 5.03
C ARG A 84 -14.77 -20.60 4.45
N ALA A 85 -13.98 -20.12 3.49
CA ALA A 85 -14.19 -18.84 2.81
C ALA A 85 -15.58 -18.76 2.14
N GLN A 86 -16.36 -17.74 2.49
CA GLN A 86 -17.62 -17.45 1.81
C GLN A 86 -17.40 -16.52 0.62
N HIS A 87 -16.52 -15.53 0.79
CA HIS A 87 -16.17 -14.58 -0.25
C HIS A 87 -15.11 -15.17 -1.18
N PRO A 88 -15.29 -15.08 -2.52
CA PRO A 88 -14.37 -15.71 -3.48
C PRO A 88 -12.93 -15.15 -3.42
N LEU A 89 -12.74 -13.94 -2.89
CA LEU A 89 -11.42 -13.32 -2.71
C LEU A 89 -10.52 -14.13 -1.75
N CYS A 90 -11.08 -14.79 -0.74
CA CYS A 90 -10.28 -15.52 0.24
C CYS A 90 -9.88 -16.93 -0.23
N ARG A 91 -10.58 -17.50 -1.22
CA ARG A 91 -10.32 -18.87 -1.71
C ARG A 91 -8.90 -19.08 -2.29
N PRO A 92 -8.32 -18.14 -3.07
CA PRO A 92 -6.94 -18.28 -3.55
C PRO A 92 -5.88 -18.28 -2.45
N LEU A 93 -6.22 -17.93 -1.20
CA LEU A 93 -5.30 -18.00 -0.06
C LEU A 93 -5.18 -19.42 0.50
N GLU A 94 -6.15 -20.31 0.26
CA GLU A 94 -6.16 -21.66 0.85
C GLU A 94 -4.90 -22.49 0.57
N PRO A 95 -4.32 -22.52 -0.65
CA PRO A 95 -3.09 -23.26 -0.89
C PRO A 95 -1.93 -22.69 -0.08
N ALA A 96 -1.80 -21.37 0.00
CA ALA A 96 -0.76 -20.72 0.78
C ALA A 96 -0.97 -20.96 2.29
N GLN A 97 -2.22 -20.95 2.76
CA GLN A 97 -2.56 -21.27 4.14
C GLN A 97 -2.18 -22.71 4.51
N ARG A 98 -2.51 -23.68 3.64
CA ARG A 98 -2.15 -25.09 3.85
C ARG A 98 -0.64 -25.33 3.84
N SER A 99 0.09 -24.63 2.98
CA SER A 99 1.54 -24.81 2.85
C SER A 99 2.38 -24.02 3.84
N HIS A 100 1.87 -22.88 4.34
CA HIS A 100 2.69 -21.90 5.06
C HIS A 100 2.09 -21.43 6.40
N ALA A 101 0.88 -21.89 6.77
CA ALA A 101 0.19 -21.50 7.99
C ALA A 101 0.23 -19.97 8.22
N LEU A 102 -0.40 -19.22 7.31
CA LEU A 102 -0.37 -17.76 7.34
C LEU A 102 -0.93 -17.27 8.69
N PRO A 103 -0.21 -16.39 9.39
CA PRO A 103 -0.67 -15.86 10.67
C PRO A 103 -1.85 -14.92 10.46
N LEU A 104 -2.80 -14.94 11.39
CA LEU A 104 -3.97 -14.06 11.36
C LEU A 104 -3.59 -12.59 11.65
N ASP A 105 -2.61 -12.35 12.52
CA ASP A 105 -2.30 -11.01 13.04
C ASP A 105 -2.03 -9.96 11.95
N PRO A 106 -1.18 -10.20 10.92
CA PRO A 106 -0.95 -9.18 9.88
C PRO A 106 -2.20 -8.81 9.08
N PHE A 107 -3.18 -9.71 8.97
CA PHE A 107 -4.46 -9.37 8.35
C PHE A 107 -5.27 -8.43 9.23
N LEU A 108 -5.28 -8.69 10.54
CA LEU A 108 -5.98 -7.86 11.52
C LEU A 108 -5.30 -6.51 11.71
N ASP A 109 -3.98 -6.41 11.57
CA ASP A 109 -3.23 -5.15 11.55
C ASP A 109 -3.75 -4.23 10.42
N MET A 110 -3.89 -4.78 9.20
CA MET A 110 -4.44 -4.02 8.06
C MET A 110 -5.87 -3.54 8.32
N ALA A 111 -6.70 -4.37 8.96
CA ALA A 111 -8.06 -3.99 9.34
C ALA A 111 -8.06 -2.91 10.44
N ARG A 112 -7.22 -3.05 11.46
CA ARG A 112 -7.04 -2.08 12.55
C ARG A 112 -6.59 -0.73 12.00
N ARG A 113 -5.70 -0.71 11.00
CA ARG A 113 -5.31 0.53 10.33
C ARG A 113 -6.50 1.26 9.72
N VAL A 114 -7.42 0.53 9.06
CA VAL A 114 -8.65 1.11 8.49
C VAL A 114 -9.56 1.65 9.60
N GLU A 115 -9.67 0.93 10.71
CA GLU A 115 -10.41 1.35 11.90
C GLU A 115 -9.88 2.66 12.50
N ASP A 116 -8.56 2.79 12.63
CA ASP A 116 -7.91 4.02 13.10
C ASP A 116 -8.18 5.20 12.15
N GLU A 117 -8.16 4.97 10.83
CA GLU A 117 -8.49 6.02 9.85
C GLU A 117 -9.97 6.44 9.93
N LEU A 118 -10.90 5.50 10.17
CA LEU A 118 -12.32 5.80 10.37
C LEU A 118 -12.57 6.63 11.63
N GLN A 119 -11.76 6.44 12.67
CA GLN A 119 -11.83 7.21 13.92
C GLN A 119 -11.12 8.57 13.82
N GLY A 120 -10.46 8.87 12.70
CA GLY A 120 -9.73 10.12 12.50
C GLY A 120 -8.41 10.20 13.25
N SER A 121 -7.87 9.07 13.72
CA SER A 121 -6.66 9.01 14.54
C SER A 121 -5.44 9.57 13.81
N ARG A 122 -4.73 10.51 14.42
CA ARG A 122 -3.52 11.16 13.89
C ARG A 122 -2.25 10.59 14.53
N SER A 123 -1.13 10.73 13.85
CA SER A 123 0.18 10.26 14.29
C SER A 123 0.86 11.40 15.02
N THR A 124 1.16 11.22 16.31
CA THR A 124 1.77 12.26 17.13
C THR A 124 3.27 12.38 16.85
N THR A 125 3.95 11.26 16.63
CA THR A 125 5.40 11.20 16.43
C THR A 125 5.79 10.57 15.08
N ARG A 126 7.01 10.85 14.62
CA ARG A 126 7.60 10.16 13.44
C ARG A 126 7.60 8.64 13.58
N ALA A 127 7.89 8.12 14.78
CA ALA A 127 7.87 6.68 15.05
C ALA A 127 6.45 6.09 14.93
N ALA A 128 5.45 6.76 15.51
CA ALA A 128 4.05 6.33 15.40
C ALA A 128 3.55 6.37 13.96
N HIS A 129 3.94 7.39 13.19
CA HIS A 129 3.65 7.46 11.76
C HIS A 129 4.26 6.28 11.01
N TRP A 130 5.55 5.98 11.24
CA TRP A 130 6.22 4.85 10.59
C TRP A 130 5.56 3.50 10.93
N HIS A 131 5.27 3.26 12.21
CA HIS A 131 4.57 2.06 12.66
C HIS A 131 3.24 1.86 11.93
N ARG A 132 2.44 2.93 11.81
CA ARG A 132 1.16 2.89 11.09
C ARG A 132 1.29 2.57 9.60
N LEU A 133 2.42 2.90 8.97
CA LEU A 133 2.68 2.47 7.58
C LEU A 133 3.03 0.98 7.53
N GLY A 134 3.70 0.48 8.59
CA GLY A 134 3.97 -0.93 8.84
C GLY A 134 2.69 -1.76 8.99
N ASP A 135 1.69 -1.25 9.72
CA ASP A 135 0.40 -1.95 9.95
C ASP A 135 -0.50 -2.05 8.70
N ASP A 136 -0.04 -1.58 7.54
CA ASP A 136 -0.78 -1.63 6.28
C ASP A 136 -0.03 -2.44 5.21
N ARG A 137 0.86 -1.79 4.45
CA ARG A 137 1.64 -2.50 3.41
C ARG A 137 2.76 -3.33 4.04
N GLY A 138 3.26 -2.96 5.21
CA GLY A 138 4.24 -3.76 5.94
C GLY A 138 3.67 -5.12 6.35
N ALA A 139 2.47 -5.14 6.92
CA ALA A 139 1.75 -6.36 7.26
C ALA A 139 1.47 -7.23 6.01
N LEU A 140 1.09 -6.62 4.89
CA LEU A 140 1.02 -7.31 3.60
C LEU A 140 2.37 -7.94 3.21
N PHE A 141 3.48 -7.21 3.33
CA PHE A 141 4.81 -7.72 2.96
C PHE A 141 5.27 -8.84 3.89
N GLN A 142 4.92 -8.78 5.18
CA GLN A 142 5.13 -9.89 6.10
C GLN A 142 4.39 -11.15 5.63
N LEU A 143 3.12 -11.05 5.21
CA LEU A 143 2.37 -12.17 4.64
C LEU A 143 3.01 -12.71 3.35
N ILE A 144 3.56 -11.84 2.50
CA ILE A 144 4.34 -12.26 1.33
C ILE A 144 5.58 -13.06 1.78
N CYS A 145 6.29 -12.67 2.84
CA CYS A 145 7.37 -13.49 3.40
C CYS A 145 6.86 -14.87 3.84
N HIS A 146 5.73 -14.95 4.54
CA HIS A 146 5.14 -16.24 4.91
C HIS A 146 4.81 -17.12 3.67
N CYS A 147 4.29 -16.55 2.58
CA CYS A 147 4.07 -17.31 1.33
C CYS A 147 5.35 -17.85 0.66
N HIS A 148 6.52 -17.40 1.12
CA HIS A 148 7.83 -17.82 0.64
C HIS A 148 8.60 -18.61 1.69
N TRP A 149 8.12 -18.65 2.94
CA TRP A 149 8.65 -19.45 4.03
C TRP A 149 8.54 -20.94 3.67
N ASP A 150 9.62 -21.71 3.82
CA ASP A 150 9.54 -23.17 3.79
C ASP A 150 9.47 -23.70 5.24
N PRO A 151 8.37 -24.36 5.66
CA PRO A 151 8.21 -24.82 7.04
C PRO A 151 9.35 -25.73 7.51
N CYS A 152 10.01 -26.43 6.57
CA CYS A 152 11.14 -27.31 6.83
C CYS A 152 12.50 -26.57 6.86
N ASN A 153 12.54 -25.31 6.42
CA ASN A 153 13.74 -24.49 6.33
C ASN A 153 13.57 -23.19 7.13
N ARG A 154 14.23 -23.09 8.29
CA ARG A 154 14.14 -21.96 9.25
C ARG A 154 14.70 -20.62 8.73
N LEU A 155 14.79 -20.42 7.41
CA LEU A 155 15.41 -19.27 6.75
C LEU A 155 14.66 -17.95 6.89
N THR A 156 13.50 -17.92 7.57
CA THR A 156 12.82 -16.65 7.83
C THR A 156 12.91 -16.38 9.32
N ASP A 157 13.90 -15.58 9.71
CA ASP A 157 14.05 -15.13 11.08
C ASP A 157 13.14 -13.91 11.37
N ASP A 158 12.96 -13.58 12.64
CA ASP A 158 12.19 -12.41 13.07
C ASP A 158 12.73 -11.12 12.43
N ALA A 159 14.04 -11.06 12.15
CA ALA A 159 14.67 -9.95 11.46
C ALA A 159 14.18 -9.78 10.02
N THR A 160 13.98 -10.87 9.27
CA THR A 160 13.41 -10.85 7.92
C THR A 160 11.95 -10.39 7.93
N LEU A 161 11.16 -10.83 8.90
CA LEU A 161 9.76 -10.39 9.05
C LEU A 161 9.67 -8.90 9.43
N ALA A 162 10.52 -8.44 10.35
CA ALA A 162 10.65 -7.02 10.69
C ALA A 162 11.09 -6.20 9.47
N GLY A 163 12.10 -6.66 8.74
CA GLY A 163 12.57 -6.05 7.50
C GLY A 163 11.48 -5.99 6.41
N ALA A 164 10.58 -6.96 6.36
CA ALA A 164 9.43 -6.95 5.46
C ALA A 164 8.41 -5.89 5.84
N ARG A 165 8.10 -5.76 7.15
CA ARG A 165 7.24 -4.68 7.66
C ARG A 165 7.82 -3.31 7.32
N ASP A 166 9.12 -3.10 7.59
CA ASP A 166 9.82 -1.86 7.26
C ASP A 166 9.85 -1.58 5.75
N ALA A 167 10.08 -2.59 4.92
CA ALA A 167 10.06 -2.42 3.46
C ALA A 167 8.68 -1.96 2.95
N GLY A 168 7.61 -2.48 3.55
CA GLY A 168 6.24 -2.07 3.22
C GLY A 168 5.91 -0.65 3.69
N ALA A 169 6.38 -0.28 4.89
CA ALA A 169 6.31 1.09 5.41
C ALA A 169 7.03 2.07 4.49
N TRP A 170 8.29 1.75 4.14
CA TRP A 170 9.14 2.52 3.25
C TRP A 170 8.49 2.74 1.87
N CYS A 171 7.98 1.68 1.24
CA CYS A 171 7.28 1.80 -0.05
C CYS A 171 6.02 2.67 0.06
N THR A 172 5.31 2.58 1.19
CA THR A 172 4.10 3.38 1.42
C THR A 172 4.43 4.86 1.63
N GLN A 173 5.50 5.17 2.35
CA GLN A 173 5.99 6.54 2.52
C GLN A 173 6.29 7.18 1.15
N VAL A 174 7.05 6.51 0.29
CA VAL A 174 7.34 7.01 -1.09
C VAL A 174 6.05 7.23 -1.89
N ARG A 175 5.06 6.33 -1.76
CA ARG A 175 3.76 6.48 -2.45
C ARG A 175 2.94 7.64 -1.91
N GLN A 176 3.00 7.90 -0.61
CA GLN A 176 2.30 9.03 0.02
C GLN A 176 2.90 10.36 -0.43
N LEU A 177 4.24 10.47 -0.46
CA LEU A 177 4.93 11.65 -1.01
C LEU A 177 4.48 11.95 -2.43
N ARG A 178 4.52 10.95 -3.32
CA ARG A 178 4.03 11.08 -4.71
C ARG A 178 2.55 11.50 -4.79
N ALA A 179 1.74 11.14 -3.80
CA ALA A 179 0.30 11.41 -3.79
C ALA A 179 -0.10 12.60 -2.91
N VAL A 180 0.86 13.38 -2.39
CA VAL A 180 0.65 14.42 -1.38
C VAL A 180 -0.48 15.38 -1.75
N GLY A 181 -0.48 15.90 -2.99
CA GLY A 181 -1.51 16.84 -3.43
C GLY A 181 -2.91 16.26 -3.32
N ARG A 182 -3.12 15.02 -3.79
CA ARG A 182 -4.41 14.34 -3.67
C ARG A 182 -4.77 14.07 -2.21
N LEU A 183 -3.82 13.62 -1.39
CA LEU A 183 -4.05 13.32 0.03
C LEU A 183 -4.48 14.58 0.80
N LEU A 184 -3.75 15.69 0.63
CA LEU A 184 -4.11 16.97 1.23
C LEU A 184 -5.49 17.45 0.79
N ARG A 185 -5.84 17.31 -0.49
CA ARG A 185 -7.17 17.69 -0.97
C ARG A 185 -8.30 16.84 -0.39
N GLN A 186 -7.99 15.64 0.10
CA GLN A 186 -8.92 14.75 0.80
C GLN A 186 -8.88 14.94 2.34
N GLY A 187 -8.17 15.95 2.85
CA GLY A 187 -8.01 16.19 4.30
C GLY A 187 -7.16 15.12 5.02
N ARG A 188 -6.45 14.29 4.26
CA ARG A 188 -5.66 13.18 4.77
C ARG A 188 -4.37 13.68 5.41
N GLU A 189 -3.98 13.01 6.49
CA GLU A 189 -2.67 13.19 7.12
C GLU A 189 -1.55 12.92 6.12
N ILE A 190 -0.55 13.79 6.10
CA ILE A 190 0.68 13.59 5.29
C ILE A 190 1.96 13.55 6.13
N ALA A 191 1.89 14.03 7.37
CA ALA A 191 3.02 14.19 8.27
C ALA A 191 2.54 14.05 9.72
N PRO A 192 3.41 13.56 10.63
CA PRO A 192 3.10 13.52 12.06
C PRO A 192 3.09 14.92 12.69
N GLN A 193 2.40 15.05 13.82
CA GLN A 193 2.18 16.33 14.49
C GLN A 193 3.47 16.99 14.97
N ASP A 194 4.39 16.22 15.59
CA ASP A 194 5.69 16.72 16.06
C ASP A 194 6.50 17.43 14.96
N LEU A 195 6.53 16.84 13.76
CA LEU A 195 7.24 17.39 12.63
C LEU A 195 6.58 18.65 12.09
N LEU A 196 5.24 18.68 12.04
CA LEU A 196 4.49 19.86 11.63
C LEU A 196 4.73 21.04 12.59
N GLU A 197 4.72 20.78 13.89
CA GLU A 197 5.01 21.78 14.93
C GLU A 197 6.45 22.30 14.81
N GLN A 198 7.44 21.39 14.65
CA GLN A 198 8.86 21.74 14.52
C GLN A 198 9.12 22.73 13.37
N ILE A 199 8.41 22.59 12.25
CA ILE A 199 8.59 23.44 11.05
C ILE A 199 7.58 24.59 10.98
N GLY A 200 6.75 24.78 12.01
CA GLY A 200 5.76 25.85 12.07
C GLY A 200 4.67 25.74 11.00
N LEU A 201 4.20 24.53 10.71
CA LEU A 201 3.08 24.25 9.81
C LEU A 201 1.96 23.53 10.56
N SER A 202 0.73 23.71 10.10
CA SER A 202 -0.42 22.92 10.53
C SER A 202 -1.00 22.11 9.38
N GLN A 203 -1.65 20.98 9.71
CA GLN A 203 -2.38 20.18 8.72
C GLN A 203 -3.43 21.04 7.97
N SER A 204 -4.07 21.98 8.66
CA SER A 204 -5.07 22.87 8.06
C SER A 204 -4.47 23.80 7.00
N GLU A 205 -3.26 24.33 7.22
CA GLU A 205 -2.55 25.18 6.27
C GLU A 205 -2.11 24.41 5.04
N LEU A 206 -1.66 23.17 5.22
CA LEU A 206 -1.28 22.29 4.12
C LEU A 206 -2.48 21.98 3.22
N VAL A 207 -3.64 21.67 3.81
CA VAL A 207 -4.89 21.47 3.09
C VAL A 207 -5.31 22.74 2.34
N ARG A 208 -5.29 23.91 3.00
CA ARG A 208 -5.59 25.19 2.34
C ARG A 208 -4.66 25.49 1.16
N THR A 209 -3.37 25.19 1.32
CA THR A 209 -2.36 25.37 0.25
C THR A 209 -2.69 24.48 -0.95
N ALA A 210 -3.02 23.20 -0.73
CA ALA A 210 -3.38 22.27 -1.80
C ALA A 210 -4.72 22.62 -2.49
N MET A 211 -5.68 23.18 -1.75
CA MET A 211 -6.97 23.65 -2.27
C MET A 211 -6.81 24.90 -3.13
N ALA A 212 -6.10 25.92 -2.63
CA ALA A 212 -5.85 27.16 -3.37
C ALA A 212 -5.14 26.89 -4.71
N GLN A 213 -4.15 26.02 -4.69
CA GLN A 213 -3.42 25.59 -5.89
C GLN A 213 -4.35 24.92 -6.93
N SER A 214 -5.30 24.09 -6.49
CA SER A 214 -6.24 23.42 -7.40
C SER A 214 -7.26 24.39 -8.00
N ALA A 215 -7.71 25.40 -7.24
CA ALA A 215 -8.66 26.41 -7.72
C ALA A 215 -8.04 27.30 -8.80
N GLN A 216 -6.74 27.61 -8.67
CA GLN A 216 -5.99 28.38 -9.65
C GLN A 216 -6.01 27.72 -11.05
N ALA A 217 -5.80 26.41 -11.12
CA ALA A 217 -5.77 25.67 -12.39
C ALA A 217 -7.08 25.73 -13.20
N GLY A 218 -8.20 26.12 -12.56
CA GLY A 218 -9.51 26.20 -13.20
C GLY A 218 -10.03 27.63 -13.45
N THR A 219 -9.56 28.65 -12.74
CA THR A 219 -10.26 29.96 -12.70
C THR A 219 -9.36 31.21 -12.56
N GLY A 220 -8.03 31.08 -12.56
CA GLY A 220 -7.15 32.26 -12.43
C GLY A 220 -7.16 32.92 -11.04
N GLY A 221 -7.53 32.17 -9.99
CA GLY A 221 -7.53 32.62 -8.60
C GLY A 221 -6.13 33.02 -8.07
N PRO A 222 -6.06 33.62 -6.86
CA PRO A 222 -4.84 34.18 -6.31
C PRO A 222 -3.70 33.16 -6.23
N HIS A 223 -2.48 33.61 -6.57
CA HIS A 223 -1.29 32.76 -6.55
C HIS A 223 -1.08 32.15 -5.15
N PRO A 224 -0.82 30.83 -5.07
CA PRO A 224 -0.40 30.23 -3.81
C PRO A 224 0.92 30.89 -3.39
N ASP A 225 0.98 31.32 -2.13
CA ASP A 225 2.17 31.90 -1.52
C ASP A 225 3.39 31.01 -1.80
N PRO A 226 4.38 31.48 -2.59
CA PRO A 226 5.59 30.72 -2.91
C PRO A 226 6.30 30.18 -1.66
N SER A 227 6.21 30.92 -0.54
CA SER A 227 6.79 30.55 0.74
C SER A 227 6.11 29.33 1.37
N ARG A 228 4.79 29.17 1.17
CA ARG A 228 4.04 27.98 1.63
C ARG A 228 4.37 26.77 0.79
N ARG A 229 4.47 26.94 -0.53
CA ARG A 229 4.88 25.86 -1.44
C ARG A 229 6.30 25.38 -1.11
N ALA A 230 7.24 26.29 -0.93
CA ALA A 230 8.61 25.96 -0.53
C ALA A 230 8.68 25.21 0.81
N ARG A 231 7.93 25.65 1.83
CA ARG A 231 7.84 24.95 3.12
C ARG A 231 7.26 23.55 2.99
N LEU A 232 6.25 23.35 2.13
CA LEU A 232 5.73 22.01 1.85
C LEU A 232 6.77 21.13 1.15
N CYS A 233 7.48 21.64 0.15
CA CYS A 233 8.56 20.88 -0.50
C CYS A 233 9.65 20.48 0.52
N GLY A 234 10.03 21.39 1.42
CA GLY A 234 10.96 21.10 2.51
C GLY A 234 10.45 20.01 3.46
N LEU A 235 9.19 20.08 3.88
CA LEU A 235 8.56 19.01 4.67
C LEU A 235 8.59 17.66 3.95
N LEU A 236 8.31 17.63 2.65
CA LEU A 236 8.31 16.40 1.87
C LEU A 236 9.72 15.81 1.70
N ALA A 237 10.73 16.68 1.60
CA ALA A 237 12.13 16.27 1.61
C ALA A 237 12.52 15.67 2.98
N GLU A 238 12.11 16.30 4.08
CA GLU A 238 12.31 15.79 5.44
C GLU A 238 11.62 14.44 5.67
N LEU A 239 10.46 14.23 5.05
CA LEU A 239 9.69 12.98 5.11
C LEU A 239 10.16 11.92 4.10
N ALA A 240 11.08 12.26 3.20
CA ALA A 240 11.66 11.31 2.27
C ALA A 240 12.47 10.27 3.06
N PRO A 241 12.15 8.98 2.95
CA PRO A 241 12.88 7.97 3.69
C PRO A 241 14.28 7.83 3.09
N ALA A 242 15.28 7.60 3.94
CA ALA A 242 16.62 7.23 3.51
C ALA A 242 16.58 5.97 2.63
N PRO A 243 17.59 5.73 1.77
CA PRO A 243 17.66 4.51 0.97
C PRO A 243 17.48 3.25 1.83
N PHE A 244 16.60 2.35 1.40
CA PHE A 244 16.37 1.10 2.14
C PHE A 244 17.66 0.24 2.17
N PRO A 245 18.08 -0.29 3.33
CA PRO A 245 19.35 -0.99 3.47
C PRO A 245 19.50 -2.19 2.51
N ALA A 246 20.62 -2.27 1.80
CA ALA A 246 20.84 -3.28 0.76
C ALA A 246 20.88 -4.71 1.32
N ALA A 247 21.51 -4.91 2.49
CA ALA A 247 21.59 -6.21 3.16
C ALA A 247 20.19 -6.72 3.56
N ALA A 248 19.38 -5.86 4.20
CA ALA A 248 17.99 -6.20 4.53
C ALA A 248 17.16 -6.49 3.27
N ALA A 249 17.33 -5.70 2.20
CA ALA A 249 16.63 -5.94 0.94
C ALA A 249 17.00 -7.28 0.29
N ALA A 250 18.26 -7.72 0.41
CA ALA A 250 18.74 -8.95 -0.20
C ALA A 250 18.11 -10.20 0.42
N ALA A 251 17.81 -10.16 1.73
CA ALA A 251 17.15 -11.23 2.47
C ALA A 251 15.64 -11.37 2.15
N LEU A 252 15.02 -10.35 1.55
CA LEU A 252 13.58 -10.35 1.28
C LEU A 252 13.22 -11.13 0.00
N PRO A 253 12.03 -11.73 -0.06
CA PRO A 253 11.51 -12.38 -1.27
C PRO A 253 11.52 -11.46 -2.50
N LEU A 254 11.77 -12.05 -3.68
CA LEU A 254 11.80 -11.35 -4.97
C LEU A 254 10.65 -10.34 -5.20
N PRO A 255 9.35 -10.65 -4.95
CA PRO A 255 8.28 -9.66 -5.11
C PRO A 255 8.52 -8.38 -4.30
N ILE A 256 9.01 -8.50 -3.06
CA ILE A 256 9.31 -7.34 -2.20
C ILE A 256 10.55 -6.60 -2.71
N ARG A 257 11.60 -7.31 -3.15
CA ARG A 257 12.78 -6.68 -3.76
C ARG A 257 12.40 -5.85 -5.00
N ILE A 258 11.52 -6.37 -5.85
CA ILE A 258 11.00 -5.64 -7.02
C ILE A 258 10.25 -4.37 -6.58
N GLN A 259 9.39 -4.47 -5.56
CA GLN A 259 8.68 -3.32 -5.01
C GLN A 259 9.65 -2.23 -4.53
N LEU A 260 10.66 -2.62 -3.73
CA LEU A 260 11.69 -1.71 -3.25
C LEU A 260 12.43 -1.02 -4.39
N ARG A 261 12.85 -1.77 -5.42
CA ARG A 261 13.59 -1.21 -6.57
C ARG A 261 12.74 -0.25 -7.41
N ILE A 262 11.45 -0.57 -7.63
CA ILE A 262 10.52 0.32 -8.34
C ILE A 262 10.29 1.60 -7.53
N HIS A 263 10.08 1.49 -6.22
CA HIS A 263 9.84 2.64 -5.36
C HIS A 263 11.10 3.49 -5.15
N ALA A 264 12.30 2.90 -5.14
CA ALA A 264 13.57 3.63 -5.16
C ALA A 264 13.74 4.45 -6.44
N ALA A 265 13.44 3.88 -7.60
CA ALA A 265 13.45 4.62 -8.85
C ALA A 265 12.41 5.75 -8.84
N LEU A 266 11.23 5.53 -8.25
CA LEU A 266 10.22 6.58 -8.10
C LEU A 266 10.72 7.71 -7.18
N LEU A 267 11.30 7.37 -6.02
CA LEU A 267 11.83 8.35 -5.08
C LEU A 267 12.87 9.25 -5.74
N GLN A 268 13.75 8.70 -6.59
CA GLN A 268 14.69 9.49 -7.38
C GLN A 268 13.99 10.49 -8.31
N GLU A 269 12.86 10.15 -8.91
CA GLU A 269 12.07 11.10 -9.72
C GLU A 269 11.42 12.19 -8.85
N LEU A 270 11.02 11.87 -7.62
CA LEU A 270 10.48 12.87 -6.69
C LEU A 270 11.57 13.86 -6.26
N VAL A 271 12.78 13.36 -5.98
CA VAL A 271 13.95 14.18 -5.64
C VAL A 271 14.35 15.08 -6.82
N ARG A 272 14.39 14.55 -8.05
CA ARG A 272 14.68 15.35 -9.27
C ARG A 272 13.65 16.46 -9.54
N ALA A 273 12.48 16.36 -8.96
CA ALA A 273 11.43 17.36 -9.06
C ALA A 273 11.37 18.28 -7.83
N ASP A 274 12.39 18.24 -6.95
CA ASP A 274 12.48 19.03 -5.72
C ASP A 274 11.23 18.91 -4.84
N PHE A 275 10.59 17.74 -4.86
CA PHE A 275 9.32 17.46 -4.19
C PHE A 275 8.18 18.43 -4.54
N ASP A 276 8.24 19.08 -5.71
CA ASP A 276 7.16 19.91 -6.22
C ASP A 276 5.99 19.07 -6.77
N LEU A 277 5.18 18.50 -5.87
CA LEU A 277 4.25 17.39 -6.15
C LEU A 277 2.76 17.74 -6.01
N LEU A 278 2.40 18.98 -5.68
CA LEU A 278 1.00 19.35 -5.41
C LEU A 278 0.06 19.08 -6.60
N ASP A 279 0.53 19.38 -7.82
CA ASP A 279 -0.23 19.18 -9.05
C ASP A 279 0.42 18.21 -10.03
N ARG A 280 1.71 17.93 -9.84
CA ARG A 280 2.48 17.09 -10.76
C ARG A 280 2.18 15.62 -10.53
N ARG A 281 1.78 14.92 -11.60
CA ARG A 281 1.62 13.46 -11.59
C ARG A 281 2.93 12.79 -11.97
N ILE A 282 3.90 12.79 -11.06
CA ILE A 282 5.15 12.07 -11.25
C ILE A 282 4.90 10.57 -11.08
N GLY A 283 5.43 9.78 -12.00
CA GLY A 283 5.30 8.33 -11.97
C GLY A 283 6.21 7.65 -12.97
N LEU A 284 6.52 6.38 -12.70
CA LEU A 284 7.26 5.55 -13.64
C LEU A 284 6.31 4.94 -14.68
N THR A 285 6.72 4.96 -15.93
CA THR A 285 6.00 4.30 -17.03
C THR A 285 5.92 2.78 -16.79
N PRO A 286 4.90 2.09 -17.32
CA PRO A 286 4.82 0.63 -17.24
C PRO A 286 6.08 -0.08 -17.76
N LEU A 287 6.70 0.41 -18.83
CA LEU A 287 7.92 -0.15 -19.39
C LEU A 287 9.13 0.02 -18.46
N ARG A 288 9.29 1.19 -17.83
CA ARG A 288 10.38 1.41 -16.86
C ARG A 288 10.24 0.51 -15.64
N LYS A 289 9.01 0.29 -15.15
CA LYS A 289 8.73 -0.66 -14.07
C LYS A 289 9.03 -2.10 -14.48
N LEU A 290 8.61 -2.52 -15.68
CA LEU A 290 8.91 -3.84 -16.23
C LEU A 290 10.43 -4.07 -16.30
N TRP A 291 11.17 -3.10 -16.84
CA TRP A 291 12.63 -3.17 -16.95
C TRP A 291 13.30 -3.33 -15.59
N ILE A 292 12.88 -2.56 -14.58
CA ILE A 292 13.39 -2.68 -13.21
C ILE A 292 13.06 -4.07 -12.64
N ALA A 293 11.82 -4.53 -12.79
CA ALA A 293 11.39 -5.82 -12.26
C ALA A 293 12.16 -6.98 -12.90
N TRP A 294 12.32 -6.95 -14.23
CA TRP A 294 13.08 -7.94 -14.98
C TRP A 294 14.55 -8.00 -14.57
N ARG A 295 15.24 -6.85 -14.46
CA ARG A 295 16.63 -6.82 -13.97
C ARG A 295 16.74 -7.38 -12.55
N THR A 296 15.80 -7.03 -11.68
CA THR A 296 15.77 -7.52 -10.29
C THR A 296 15.50 -9.03 -10.21
N SER A 297 14.81 -9.62 -11.18
CA SER A 297 14.56 -11.07 -11.25
C SER A 297 15.74 -11.89 -11.76
N ARG A 298 16.76 -11.24 -12.34
CA ARG A 298 17.96 -11.87 -12.91
C ARG A 298 19.19 -11.80 -12.01
N GLY A 299 19.13 -11.01 -10.94
CA GLY A 299 20.16 -10.91 -9.90
C GLY A 299 19.67 -11.43 -8.57
#